data_AF-A0A0F3N432-F1
#
_entry.id   AF-A0A0F3N432-F1
#
_cell.length_a   1.000
_cell.length_b   1.000
_cell.length_c   1.000
_cell.angle_alpha   90.00
_cell.angle_beta   90.00
_cell.angle_gamma   90.00
#
_symmetry.space_group_name_H-M   'P 1'
#
loop_
_entity.id
_entity.type
_entity.pdbx_description
1 polymer ?
#
loop_
_entity_poly.entity_id
_entity_poly.type
_entity_poly.pdbx_seq_one_letter_code
_entity_poly.pdbx_strand_id
1 'polypeptide(L)'
;MSDLTLLQQTLNRNKFLGQPTIITSKKYESITKEQAAEIDVEIASITEPLQKDTAVCATITALSAKAPGFDIVVLLPSDHHIADDIKYLNTINKALHYVNGICTIGIPINVISAEYGYIKTQDYQLQKMFI
;
A
#
# COMPACT_ATOMS: atom_id res chain seq x y z
N MET A 1 13.41 8.05 -15.61
CA MET A 1 13.15 7.79 -14.17
C MET A 1 12.34 8.96 -13.66
N SER A 2 11.35 8.72 -12.81
CA SER A 2 10.61 9.81 -12.17
C SER A 2 11.51 10.48 -11.14
N ASP A 3 11.52 11.82 -11.11
CA ASP A 3 12.24 12.61 -10.09
C ASP A 3 11.55 12.56 -8.71
N LEU A 4 10.38 11.92 -8.62
CA LEU A 4 9.62 11.78 -7.39
C LEU A 4 10.18 10.70 -6.48
N THR A 5 10.12 10.94 -5.18
CA THR A 5 10.40 9.92 -4.16
C THR A 5 9.36 8.79 -4.19
N LEU A 6 9.68 7.63 -3.62
CA LEU A 6 8.74 6.49 -3.57
C LEU A 6 7.44 6.82 -2.83
N LEU A 7 7.51 7.66 -1.78
CA LEU A 7 6.32 8.16 -1.09
C LEU A 7 5.46 8.99 -2.05
N GLN A 8 6.05 9.96 -2.74
CA GLN A 8 5.34 10.82 -3.69
C GLN A 8 4.74 10.01 -4.86
N GLN A 9 5.47 9.03 -5.38
CA GLN A 9 4.95 8.10 -6.39
C GLN A 9 3.74 7.32 -5.85
N THR A 10 3.81 6.83 -4.61
CA THR A 10 2.72 6.11 -3.96
C THR A 10 1.50 7.00 -3.75
N LEU A 11 1.69 8.24 -3.29
CA LEU A 11 0.61 9.22 -3.12
C LEU A 11 -0.07 9.56 -4.45
N ASN A 12 0.71 9.90 -5.49
CA ASN A 12 0.16 10.23 -6.81
C ASN A 12 -0.63 9.07 -7.42
N ARG A 13 -0.07 7.86 -7.36
CA ARG A 13 -0.68 6.65 -7.92
C ARG A 13 -2.01 6.28 -7.26
N ASN A 14 -2.23 6.70 -6.02
CA ASN A 14 -3.41 6.34 -5.23
C ASN A 14 -4.42 7.47 -5.02
N LYS A 15 -4.27 8.60 -5.72
CA LYS A 15 -5.21 9.74 -5.66
C LYS A 15 -6.68 9.34 -5.88
N PHE A 16 -6.94 8.30 -6.67
CA PHE A 16 -8.29 7.80 -6.94
C PHE A 16 -8.98 7.16 -5.71
N LEU A 17 -8.24 6.82 -4.65
CA LEU A 17 -8.78 6.29 -3.40
C LEU A 17 -9.26 7.39 -2.44
N GLY A 18 -9.07 8.67 -2.79
CA GLY A 18 -9.39 9.80 -1.93
C GLY A 18 -8.20 10.27 -1.09
N GLN A 19 -8.48 11.01 -0.01
CA GLN A 19 -7.45 11.57 0.87
C GLN A 19 -6.71 10.46 1.64
N PRO A 20 -5.40 10.27 1.44
CA PRO A 20 -4.66 9.24 2.14
C PRO A 20 -4.39 9.64 3.60
N THR A 21 -4.35 8.63 4.47
CA THR A 21 -3.83 8.76 5.83
C THR A 21 -2.45 8.14 5.90
N ILE A 22 -1.43 8.92 6.27
CA ILE A 22 -0.08 8.41 6.48
C ILE A 22 0.13 8.10 7.95
N ILE A 23 0.53 6.86 8.21
CA ILE A 23 0.91 6.38 9.54
C ILE A 23 2.45 6.31 9.56
N THR A 24 3.08 7.08 10.43
CA THR A 24 4.55 7.14 10.50
C THR A 24 5.02 7.49 11.91
N SER A 25 6.31 7.27 12.20
CA SER A 25 6.87 7.64 13.50
C SER A 25 7.07 9.16 13.62
N LYS A 26 7.18 9.66 14.86
CA LYS A 26 7.37 11.09 15.12
C LYS A 26 8.57 11.68 14.37
N LYS A 27 9.61 10.88 14.15
CA LYS A 27 10.83 11.28 13.42
C LYS A 27 10.55 11.70 11.98
N TYR A 28 9.60 11.05 11.31
CA TYR A 28 9.32 11.26 9.89
C TYR A 28 8.10 12.14 9.62
N GLU A 29 7.37 12.56 10.67
CA GLU A 29 6.13 13.33 10.51
C GLU A 29 6.30 14.60 9.67
N SER A 30 7.33 15.40 9.95
CA SER A 30 7.56 16.67 9.23
C SER A 30 7.90 16.42 7.76
N ILE A 31 8.90 15.57 7.48
CA ILE A 31 9.33 15.30 6.10
C ILE A 31 8.23 14.63 5.26
N THR A 32 7.38 13.81 5.88
CA THR A 32 6.22 13.21 5.21
C THR A 32 5.22 14.29 4.76
N LYS A 33 4.94 15.28 5.62
CA LYS A 33 4.04 16.40 5.28
C LYS A 33 4.64 17.29 4.20
N GLU A 34 5.94 17.58 4.29
CA GLU A 34 6.69 18.33 3.27
C GLU A 34 6.61 17.64 1.91
N GLN A 35 6.92 16.34 1.83
CA GLN A 35 6.87 15.57 0.57
C GLN A 35 5.49 15.51 -0.05
N ALA A 36 4.43 15.43 0.76
CA ALA A 36 3.06 15.46 0.25
C ALA A 36 2.67 16.85 -0.27
N ALA A 37 3.07 17.92 0.43
CA ALA A 37 2.86 19.30 0.02
C ALA A 37 3.57 19.63 -1.30
N GLU A 38 4.78 19.12 -1.52
CA GLU A 38 5.54 19.30 -2.77
C GLU A 38 4.82 18.79 -4.03
N ILE A 39 3.85 17.88 -3.87
CA ILE A 39 3.06 17.31 -4.98
C ILE A 39 1.55 17.63 -4.89
N ASP A 40 1.20 18.64 -4.09
CA ASP A 40 -0.16 19.11 -3.86
C ASP A 40 -1.12 17.98 -3.44
N VAL A 41 -0.67 17.10 -2.55
CA VAL A 41 -1.50 16.03 -1.96
C VAL A 41 -1.82 16.36 -0.52
N GLU A 42 -3.09 16.59 -0.23
CA GLU A 42 -3.57 16.66 1.15
C GLU A 42 -3.52 15.28 1.80
N ILE A 43 -3.01 15.21 3.03
CA ILE A 43 -2.90 13.97 3.80
C ILE A 43 -3.48 14.17 5.20
N ALA A 44 -4.09 13.11 5.74
CA ALA A 44 -4.19 12.96 7.19
C ALA A 44 -2.91 12.28 7.72
N SER A 45 -2.53 12.54 8.96
CA SER A 45 -1.34 11.93 9.57
C SER A 45 -1.65 11.34 10.94
N ILE A 46 -1.21 10.11 11.18
CA ILE A 46 -1.22 9.49 12.50
C ILE A 46 0.23 9.22 12.89
N THR A 47 0.63 9.75 14.05
CA THR A 47 1.97 9.51 14.58
C THR A 47 1.96 8.27 15.47
N GLU A 48 2.73 7.25 15.11
CA GLU A 48 2.95 6.11 15.98
C GLU A 48 3.93 6.47 17.11
N PRO A 49 3.60 6.13 18.38
CA PRO A 49 4.44 6.48 19.53
C PRO A 49 5.74 5.66 19.57
N LEU A 50 5.74 4.48 18.96
CA LEU A 50 6.88 3.58 18.82
C LEU A 50 6.80 3.00 17.41
N GLN A 51 7.94 2.93 16.70
CA GLN A 51 8.00 2.24 15.41
C GLN A 51 7.76 0.75 15.68
N LYS A 52 6.51 0.34 15.59
CA LYS A 52 6.07 -1.04 15.76
C LYS A 52 5.80 -1.65 14.39
N ASP A 53 5.74 -2.96 14.36
CA ASP A 53 5.48 -3.73 13.14
C ASP A 53 4.13 -3.33 12.49
N THR A 54 3.99 -3.65 11.21
CA THR A 54 2.84 -3.41 10.33
C THR A 54 1.49 -3.82 10.91
N ALA A 55 1.46 -4.78 11.83
CA ALA A 55 0.24 -5.19 12.54
C ALA A 55 -0.39 -4.08 13.39
N VAL A 56 0.44 -3.22 14.01
CA VAL A 56 -0.04 -2.08 14.81
C VAL A 56 -0.65 -1.03 13.90
N CYS A 57 0.04 -0.70 12.80
CA CYS A 57 -0.47 0.17 11.76
C CYS A 57 -1.84 -0.31 11.25
N ALA A 58 -1.96 -1.60 10.86
CA ALA A 58 -3.23 -2.18 10.42
C ALA A 58 -4.36 -2.06 11.46
N THR A 59 -4.02 -2.27 12.74
CA THR A 59 -4.98 -2.16 13.86
C THR A 59 -5.46 -0.71 14.04
N ILE A 60 -4.53 0.25 14.04
CA ILE A 60 -4.83 1.67 14.13
C ILE A 60 -5.72 2.10 12.97
N THR A 61 -5.40 1.69 11.74
CA THR A 61 -6.20 2.04 10.57
C THR A 61 -7.62 1.47 10.67
N ALA A 62 -7.77 0.20 11.04
CA ALA A 62 -9.09 -0.42 11.19
C ALA A 62 -9.96 0.29 12.25
N LEU A 63 -9.36 0.68 13.38
CA LEU A 63 -10.07 1.43 14.42
C LEU A 63 -10.44 2.85 13.96
N SER A 64 -9.54 3.52 13.24
CA SER A 64 -9.72 4.89 12.77
C SER A 64 -10.74 4.98 11.64
N ALA A 65 -10.86 3.92 10.84
CA ALA A 65 -11.80 3.83 9.72
C ALA A 65 -13.26 3.62 10.15
N LYS A 66 -13.49 3.13 11.37
CA LYS A 66 -14.83 2.78 11.87
C LYS A 66 -15.71 4.01 12.10
N ALA A 67 -15.19 5.07 12.71
CA ALA A 67 -15.99 6.25 13.03
C ALA A 67 -16.44 7.05 11.79
N PRO A 68 -15.61 7.22 10.75
CA PRO A 68 -16.03 7.80 9.47
C PRO A 68 -16.97 6.90 8.64
N GLY A 69 -17.10 5.63 9.00
CA GLY A 69 -17.94 4.66 8.27
C GLY A 69 -17.32 4.14 6.98
N PHE A 70 -15.99 4.00 6.90
CA PHE A 70 -15.35 3.38 5.75
C PHE A 70 -15.56 1.86 5.75
N ASP A 71 -16.10 1.32 4.65
CA ASP A 71 -16.34 -0.12 4.49
C ASP A 71 -15.07 -0.91 4.13
N ILE A 72 -14.12 -0.26 3.46
CA ILE A 72 -12.89 -0.88 2.97
C ILE A 72 -11.70 0.00 3.36
N VAL A 73 -10.64 -0.65 3.85
CA VAL A 73 -9.34 -0.03 4.13
C VAL A 73 -8.29 -0.65 3.22
N VAL A 74 -7.47 0.19 2.59
CA VAL A 74 -6.35 -0.24 1.75
C VAL A 74 -5.04 0.13 2.45
N LEU A 75 -4.21 -0.87 2.75
CA LEU A 75 -2.88 -0.68 3.36
C LEU A 75 -1.82 -0.75 2.26
N LEU A 76 -1.01 0.30 2.13
CA LEU A 76 -0.02 0.46 1.07
C LEU A 76 1.34 0.87 1.69
N PRO A 77 2.40 0.09 1.48
CA PRO A 77 3.75 0.51 1.84
C PRO A 77 4.19 1.70 0.99
N SER A 78 4.78 2.72 1.62
CA SER A 78 5.21 3.96 0.95
C SER A 78 6.51 3.81 0.15
N ASP A 79 7.23 2.71 0.33
CA ASP A 79 8.55 2.42 -0.21
C ASP A 79 8.53 1.36 -1.32
N HIS A 80 7.35 1.03 -1.85
CA HIS A 80 7.22 0.11 -2.98
C HIS A 80 7.36 0.83 -4.32
N HIS A 81 8.39 0.46 -5.08
CA HIS A 81 8.49 0.80 -6.49
C HIS A 81 7.57 -0.09 -7.34
N ILE A 82 6.69 0.51 -8.12
CA ILE A 82 5.76 -0.18 -9.03
C ILE A 82 5.90 0.45 -10.41
N ALA A 83 6.26 -0.37 -11.40
CA ALA A 83 6.63 0.09 -12.73
C ALA A 83 5.45 0.16 -13.72
N ASP A 84 4.37 -0.58 -13.46
CA ASP A 84 3.20 -0.68 -14.35
C ASP A 84 1.94 -0.19 -13.64
N ASP A 85 1.67 1.11 -13.78
CA ASP A 85 0.54 1.78 -13.13
C ASP A 85 -0.82 1.27 -13.63
N ILE A 86 -0.91 0.85 -14.89
CA ILE A 86 -2.15 0.32 -15.48
C ILE A 86 -2.47 -1.03 -14.85
N LYS A 87 -1.49 -1.93 -14.79
CA LYS A 87 -1.64 -3.24 -14.15
C LYS A 87 -1.92 -3.09 -12.65
N TYR A 88 -1.27 -2.13 -11.99
CA TYR A 88 -1.56 -1.79 -10.60
C TYR A 88 -3.02 -1.37 -10.41
N LEU A 89 -3.49 -0.39 -11.18
CA LEU A 89 -4.86 0.14 -11.08
C LEU A 89 -5.91 -0.95 -11.33
N ASN A 90 -5.71 -1.78 -12.37
CA ASN A 90 -6.58 -2.90 -12.66
C ASN A 90 -6.62 -3.93 -11.50
N THR A 91 -5.48 -4.17 -10.86
CA THR A 91 -5.37 -5.09 -9.73
C THR A 91 -6.08 -4.53 -8.49
N ILE A 92 -5.87 -3.25 -8.17
CA ILE A 92 -6.53 -2.59 -7.03
C ILE A 92 -8.04 -2.54 -7.24
N ASN A 93 -8.52 -2.13 -8.41
CA ASN A 93 -9.96 -2.09 -8.70
C ASN A 93 -10.61 -3.47 -8.58
N LYS A 94 -9.93 -4.53 -9.04
CA LYS A 94 -10.40 -5.90 -8.86
C LYS A 94 -10.46 -6.27 -7.37
N ALA A 95 -9.42 -5.94 -6.59
CA ALA A 95 -9.42 -6.20 -5.15
C ALA A 95 -10.57 -5.47 -4.44
N LEU A 96 -10.77 -4.19 -4.72
CA LEU A 96 -11.86 -3.38 -4.16
C LEU A 96 -13.25 -3.92 -4.51
N HIS A 97 -13.42 -4.44 -5.74
CA HIS A 97 -14.71 -4.99 -6.18
C HIS A 97 -15.08 -6.31 -5.51
N TYR A 98 -14.09 -7.17 -5.23
CA TYR A 98 -14.34 -8.55 -4.76
C TYR A 98 -14.01 -8.77 -3.27
N VAL A 99 -13.44 -7.79 -2.57
CA VAL A 99 -13.03 -7.98 -1.18
C VAL A 99 -14.22 -8.25 -0.27
N ASN A 100 -14.15 -9.38 0.44
CA ASN A 100 -15.08 -9.74 1.51
C ASN A 100 -14.26 -10.41 2.63
N GLY A 101 -13.68 -9.58 3.51
CA GLY A 101 -12.66 -9.98 4.47
C GLY A 101 -11.28 -9.40 4.14
N ILE A 102 -10.22 -10.19 4.31
CA ILE A 102 -8.84 -9.77 4.03
C ILE A 102 -8.47 -10.15 2.60
N CYS A 103 -8.08 -9.16 1.80
CA CYS A 103 -7.54 -9.36 0.46
C CYS A 103 -6.04 -9.03 0.45
N THR A 104 -5.22 -9.91 -0.13
CA THR A 104 -3.79 -9.70 -0.33
C THR A 104 -3.46 -9.63 -1.82
N ILE A 105 -2.56 -8.73 -2.20
CA ILE A 105 -2.10 -8.61 -3.59
C ILE A 105 -0.80 -9.40 -3.74
N GLY A 106 -0.84 -10.46 -4.55
CA GLY A 106 0.32 -11.27 -4.89
C GLY A 106 1.01 -10.78 -6.16
N ILE A 107 2.33 -10.95 -6.22
CA ILE A 107 3.16 -10.69 -7.40
C ILE A 107 3.76 -12.03 -7.87
N PRO A 108 3.85 -12.30 -9.19
CA PRO A 108 4.53 -13.49 -9.70
C PRO A 108 5.99 -13.56 -9.22
N ILE A 109 6.43 -14.77 -8.86
CA ILE A 109 7.77 -14.99 -8.33
C ILE A 109 8.76 -15.10 -9.49
N ASN A 110 9.63 -14.11 -9.62
CA ASN A 110 10.76 -14.16 -10.55
C ASN A 110 12.05 -14.66 -9.86
N VAL A 111 12.20 -14.36 -8.57
CA VAL A 111 13.36 -14.72 -7.74
C VAL A 111 12.86 -15.16 -6.37
N ILE A 112 13.41 -16.27 -5.86
CA ILE A 112 13.11 -16.76 -4.51
C ILE A 112 14.08 -16.10 -3.52
N SER A 113 13.56 -15.48 -2.45
CA SER A 113 14.34 -14.88 -1.36
C SER A 113 13.61 -15.08 -0.03
N ALA A 114 14.37 -15.33 1.04
CA ALA A 114 13.84 -15.45 2.39
C ALA A 114 13.33 -14.11 2.96
N GLU A 115 13.57 -13.00 2.28
CA GLU A 115 13.09 -11.66 2.66
C GLU A 115 11.62 -11.43 2.30
N TYR A 116 11.00 -12.33 1.53
CA TYR A 116 9.60 -12.24 1.12
C TYR A 116 8.70 -13.27 1.82
N GLY A 117 7.46 -12.85 2.09
CA GLY A 117 6.36 -13.77 2.41
C GLY A 117 5.78 -14.39 1.15
N TYR A 118 5.45 -15.69 1.20
CA TYR A 118 4.89 -16.43 0.07
C TYR A 118 3.41 -16.72 0.28
N ILE A 119 2.59 -16.46 -0.75
CA ILE A 119 1.15 -16.75 -0.75
C ILE A 119 0.92 -18.07 -1.48
N LYS A 120 0.38 -19.06 -0.78
CA LYS A 120 -0.08 -20.31 -1.41
C LYS A 120 -1.49 -20.10 -1.96
N THR A 121 -1.63 -20.12 -3.28
CA THR A 121 -2.94 -20.09 -3.96
C THR A 121 -3.48 -21.51 -4.17
N GLN A 122 -4.81 -21.65 -4.26
CA GLN A 122 -5.42 -22.96 -4.56
C GLN A 122 -5.17 -23.39 -6.02
N ASP A 123 -5.03 -22.44 -6.95
CA ASP A 123 -4.81 -22.68 -8.39
C ASP A 123 -3.34 -22.49 -8.81
N TYR A 124 -2.42 -23.31 -8.29
CA TYR A 124 -1.05 -23.36 -8.81
C TYR A 124 -1.00 -24.24 -10.08
N GLN A 125 -1.55 -23.76 -11.20
CA GLN A 125 -1.21 -24.30 -12.52
C GLN A 125 0.21 -23.85 -12.84
N LEU A 126 1.17 -24.77 -12.71
CA LEU A 126 2.55 -24.60 -13.19
C LEU A 126 2.50 -24.12 -14.65
N GLN A 127 2.74 -22.82 -14.88
CA GLN A 127 3.15 -22.37 -16.21
C GLN A 127 4.52 -22.99 -16.47
N LYS A 128 4.52 -24.16 -17.12
CA LYS A 128 5.72 -24.80 -17.63
C LYS A 128 6.46 -23.80 -18.50
N MET A 129 7.63 -23.41 -18.01
CA MET A 129 8.71 -22.82 -18.76
C MET A 129 9.04 -23.77 -19.92
N PHE A 130 8.63 -23.42 -21.14
CA PHE A 130 9.24 -24.01 -22.32
C PHE A 130 10.58 -23.29 -22.53
N ILE A 131 11.61 -24.12 -22.70
CA ILE A 131 13.01 -23.79 -22.98
C ILE A 131 13.09 -22.94 -24.25
#